data_AF-A0A2E7ERJ9-F1
#
_entry.id   AF-A0A2E7ERJ9-F1
#
_cell.length_a   1.000
_cell.length_b   1.000
_cell.length_c   1.000
_cell.angle_alpha   90.00
_cell.angle_beta   90.00
_cell.angle_gamma   90.00
#
_symmetry.space_group_name_H-M   'P 1'
#
loop_
_entity.id
_entity.type
_entity.pdbx_description
1 polymer ?
#
loop_
_entity_poly.entity_id
_entity_poly.type
_entity_poly.pdbx_seq_one_letter_code
_entity_poly.pdbx_strand_id
1 'polypeptide(L)'
;MTALFFGMLLRLIQATLEGAPTLLIGVLLAGVFRHMLNAEGTRRIFGNGTWRSIPQSWALGMLLPVCSLGVIPIAYEMRRAGVSTGAILAFALTAPLFNPLSLLYGLTLSTPIIVIAFATASLVLVTLLGCGWDWLFASDSPGRSVETTPIAPGWQRIAGVFVVACQYLTGSILLYYLIALSGNLLLCLIFPVGSLQSQFAQNDPWAPMIMLVLAVPVYATPMTIMSQIGSMFVHGNSIGAAYTLLALGTGVNLGLLAWMARNHSWFRTFVLLLVFAGSVTMIAYGIQVPLSVEGSVDHPHTHAFDIYSAPFESSAPNVQWMFRHQLAESAMAYEQIALSILGFMSLCGLADRFLLRRIDLEEWLSRSSVSHKSDSRRLDLYLPSSVLGLVVIFGLVAASIAGCFIYYPPPAETLKEMRYVRAEAMSAVASRDKLTATRNLDRYEELTRRLEVGYYLRNGSLSDFQRTKCRVLRGWLERCKHTTEAGEFEAAREMTNSIFAAHRRVREAFLE
;
A
#
# COMPACT_ATOMS: atom_id res chain seq x y z
N MET A 1 10.36 15.19 25.93
CA MET A 1 10.93 13.84 25.69
C MET A 1 9.87 12.75 25.69
N THR A 2 8.95 12.71 26.66
CA THR A 2 7.85 11.74 26.70
C THR A 2 6.94 11.80 25.47
N ALA A 3 6.49 13.00 25.06
CA ALA A 3 5.68 13.21 23.85
C ALA A 3 6.32 12.62 22.58
N LEU A 4 7.62 12.89 22.39
CA LEU A 4 8.38 12.42 21.25
C LEU A 4 8.58 10.90 21.27
N PHE A 5 8.84 10.29 22.43
CA PHE A 5 8.92 8.83 22.57
C PHE A 5 7.60 8.14 22.23
N PHE A 6 6.48 8.58 22.81
CA PHE A 6 5.16 8.02 22.52
C PHE A 6 4.72 8.29 21.07
N GLY A 7 5.09 9.44 20.52
CA GLY A 7 4.82 9.77 19.12
C GLY A 7 5.56 8.85 18.15
N MET A 8 6.86 8.64 18.37
CA MET A 8 7.66 7.68 17.61
C MET A 8 7.11 6.26 17.72
N LEU A 9 6.76 5.82 18.94
CA LEU A 9 6.19 4.50 19.18
C LEU A 9 4.85 4.35 18.44
N LEU A 10 4.00 5.38 18.45
CA LEU A 10 2.73 5.37 17.73
C LEU A 10 2.95 5.19 16.23
N ARG A 11 3.84 6.00 15.62
CA ARG A 11 4.14 5.92 14.19
C ARG A 11 4.70 4.57 13.78
N LEU A 12 5.56 3.98 14.61
CA LEU A 12 6.09 2.65 14.37
C LEU A 12 5.00 1.58 14.39
N ILE A 13 4.10 1.62 15.39
CA ILE A 13 3.01 0.65 15.50
C ILE A 13 2.00 0.82 14.36
N GLN A 14 1.62 2.05 14.02
CA GLN A 14 0.74 2.35 12.88
C GLN A 14 1.32 1.80 11.58
N ALA A 15 2.58 2.12 11.27
CA ALA A 15 3.25 1.62 10.08
C ALA A 15 3.33 0.09 10.03
N THR A 16 3.54 -0.56 11.18
CA THR A 16 3.58 -2.03 11.28
C THR A 16 2.20 -2.64 11.07
N LEU A 17 1.14 -2.05 11.65
CA LEU A 17 -0.25 -2.49 11.49
C LEU A 17 -0.69 -2.37 10.03
N GLU A 18 -0.50 -1.19 9.43
CA GLU A 18 -0.86 -0.93 8.03
C GLU A 18 -0.10 -1.88 7.08
N GLY A 19 1.19 -2.13 7.34
CA GLY A 19 2.03 -3.01 6.52
C GLY A 19 1.78 -4.51 6.69
N ALA A 20 1.18 -4.94 7.82
CA ALA A 20 1.08 -6.34 8.21
C ALA A 20 0.38 -7.25 7.17
N PRO A 21 -0.80 -6.90 6.61
CA PRO A 21 -1.48 -7.75 5.63
C PRO A 21 -0.62 -8.03 4.38
N THR A 22 -0.01 -6.97 3.85
CA THR A 22 0.83 -7.04 2.65
C THR A 22 2.17 -7.72 2.91
N LEU A 23 2.75 -7.57 4.10
CA LEU A 23 3.95 -8.26 4.52
C LEU A 23 3.70 -9.78 4.62
N LEU A 24 2.57 -10.17 5.22
CA LEU A 24 2.14 -11.56 5.31
C LEU A 24 2.04 -12.22 3.94
N ILE A 25 1.38 -11.55 2.99
CA ILE A 25 1.28 -12.01 1.60
C ILE A 25 2.67 -12.13 0.97
N GLY A 26 3.54 -11.14 1.18
CA GLY A 26 4.90 -11.13 0.64
C GLY A 26 5.77 -12.29 1.10
N VAL A 27 5.80 -12.60 2.40
CA VAL A 27 6.59 -13.73 2.93
C VAL A 27 6.04 -15.09 2.51
N LEU A 28 4.71 -15.23 2.42
CA LEU A 28 4.09 -16.44 1.92
C LEU A 28 4.37 -16.64 0.42
N LEU A 29 4.29 -15.58 -0.37
CA LEU A 29 4.58 -15.64 -1.81
C LEU A 29 6.04 -15.97 -2.08
N ALA A 30 6.97 -15.48 -1.26
CA ALA A 30 8.37 -15.89 -1.32
C ALA A 30 8.54 -17.41 -1.07
N GLY A 31 7.82 -17.97 -0.10
CA GLY A 31 7.79 -19.42 0.12
C GLY A 31 7.21 -20.20 -1.07
N VAL A 32 6.15 -19.68 -1.70
CA VAL A 32 5.57 -20.24 -2.95
C VAL A 32 6.59 -20.23 -4.08
N PHE A 33 7.33 -19.15 -4.25
CA PHE A 33 8.37 -19.04 -5.28
C PHE A 33 9.47 -20.09 -5.03
N ARG A 34 9.88 -20.27 -3.77
CA ARG A 34 10.93 -21.22 -3.39
C ARG A 34 10.54 -22.68 -3.62
N HIS A 35 9.37 -23.12 -3.14
CA HIS A 35 9.03 -24.55 -3.08
C HIS A 35 7.95 -25.03 -4.06
N MET A 36 7.20 -24.11 -4.67
CA MET A 36 6.17 -24.47 -5.65
C MET A 36 6.66 -24.18 -7.06
N LEU A 37 7.10 -22.95 -7.35
CA LEU A 37 7.60 -22.60 -8.68
C LEU A 37 9.03 -23.09 -8.96
N ASN A 38 9.87 -23.20 -7.93
CA ASN A 38 11.31 -23.40 -8.03
C ASN A 38 12.00 -22.28 -8.83
N ALA A 39 13.32 -22.34 -8.96
CA ALA A 39 14.10 -21.33 -9.69
C ALA A 39 13.68 -21.21 -11.17
N GLU A 40 13.50 -22.34 -11.86
CA GLU A 40 13.15 -22.36 -13.28
C GLU A 40 11.75 -21.80 -13.56
N GLY A 41 10.75 -22.19 -12.74
CA GLY A 41 9.39 -21.66 -12.88
C GLY A 41 9.32 -20.17 -12.60
N THR A 42 10.07 -19.70 -11.60
CA THR A 42 10.18 -18.27 -11.28
C THR A 42 10.80 -17.51 -12.46
N ARG A 43 11.94 -17.96 -13.00
CA ARG A 43 12.54 -17.31 -14.19
C ARG A 43 11.59 -17.27 -15.39
N ARG A 44 10.84 -18.35 -15.64
CA ARG A 44 9.88 -18.43 -16.74
C ARG A 44 8.77 -17.39 -16.64
N ILE A 45 8.22 -17.17 -15.45
CA ILE A 45 7.16 -16.17 -15.21
C ILE A 45 7.71 -14.76 -15.46
N PHE A 46 8.96 -14.50 -15.10
CA PHE A 46 9.64 -13.21 -15.27
C PHE A 46 10.48 -13.12 -16.55
N GLY A 47 10.21 -13.96 -17.56
CA GLY A 47 10.72 -13.78 -18.92
C GLY A 47 12.18 -14.17 -19.20
N ASN A 48 12.82 -14.95 -18.34
CA ASN A 48 14.16 -15.55 -18.57
C ASN A 48 15.26 -14.56 -19.04
N GLY A 49 15.20 -13.28 -18.66
CA GLY A 49 16.18 -12.27 -19.09
C GLY A 49 16.10 -11.86 -20.57
N THR A 50 14.98 -12.15 -21.26
CA THR A 50 14.67 -11.62 -22.60
C THR A 50 14.10 -10.21 -22.48
N TRP A 51 13.96 -9.46 -23.58
CA TRP A 51 13.26 -8.15 -23.61
C TRP A 51 11.86 -8.18 -22.95
N ARG A 52 11.23 -9.36 -22.89
CA ARG A 52 9.92 -9.58 -22.25
C ARG A 52 9.95 -9.60 -20.72
N SER A 53 11.13 -9.68 -20.09
CA SER A 53 11.26 -9.82 -18.63
C SER A 53 10.71 -8.63 -17.88
N ILE A 54 11.12 -7.41 -18.28
CA ILE A 54 10.63 -6.16 -17.72
C ILE A 54 9.11 -6.10 -17.86
N PRO A 55 8.52 -6.23 -19.09
CA PRO A 55 7.09 -6.08 -19.25
C PRO A 55 6.25 -7.10 -18.44
N GLN A 56 6.76 -8.32 -18.27
CA GLN A 56 6.10 -9.34 -17.46
C GLN A 56 6.22 -9.05 -15.96
N SER A 57 7.38 -8.56 -15.51
CA SER A 57 7.62 -8.20 -14.11
C SER A 57 6.69 -7.10 -13.60
N TRP A 58 6.55 -6.00 -14.33
CA TRP A 58 5.64 -4.94 -13.87
C TRP A 58 4.19 -5.41 -13.95
N ALA A 59 3.76 -6.13 -15.00
CA ALA A 59 2.41 -6.68 -15.08
C ALA A 59 2.07 -7.61 -13.91
N LEU A 60 3.02 -8.47 -13.50
CA LEU A 60 2.83 -9.30 -12.31
C LEU A 60 2.81 -8.47 -11.03
N GLY A 61 3.64 -7.43 -10.93
CA GLY A 61 3.63 -6.46 -9.84
C GLY A 61 2.26 -5.80 -9.67
N MET A 62 1.67 -5.29 -10.76
CA MET A 62 0.35 -4.65 -10.76
C MET A 62 -0.77 -5.54 -10.24
N LEU A 63 -0.67 -6.86 -10.42
CA LEU A 63 -1.72 -7.80 -10.05
C LEU A 63 -1.59 -8.32 -8.62
N LEU A 64 -0.39 -8.21 -8.02
CA LEU A 64 -0.12 -8.79 -6.71
C LEU A 64 -0.36 -7.76 -5.60
N PRO A 65 -1.17 -8.09 -4.57
CA PRO A 65 -1.49 -7.18 -3.47
C PRO A 65 -0.36 -7.14 -2.43
N VAL A 66 0.81 -6.66 -2.84
CA VAL A 66 2.01 -6.54 -2.00
C VAL A 66 2.44 -5.09 -1.89
N CYS A 67 3.09 -4.74 -0.78
CA CYS A 67 3.67 -3.42 -0.55
C CYS A 67 5.20 -3.48 -0.61
N SER A 68 5.85 -2.33 -0.43
CA SER A 68 7.30 -2.22 -0.46
C SER A 68 8.02 -3.03 0.64
N LEU A 69 7.38 -3.41 1.75
CA LEU A 69 7.91 -4.41 2.71
C LEU A 69 7.78 -5.84 2.16
N GLY A 70 6.58 -6.20 1.67
CA GLY A 70 6.29 -7.53 1.14
C GLY A 70 7.10 -7.88 -0.12
N VAL A 71 7.55 -6.87 -0.86
CA VAL A 71 8.40 -7.01 -2.04
C VAL A 71 9.81 -7.51 -1.71
N ILE A 72 10.39 -7.16 -0.56
CA ILE A 72 11.78 -7.52 -0.21
C ILE A 72 12.04 -9.04 -0.23
N PRO A 73 11.23 -9.90 0.44
CA PRO A 73 11.44 -11.35 0.40
C PRO A 73 11.18 -11.93 -1.00
N ILE A 74 10.26 -11.35 -1.77
CA ILE A 74 10.00 -11.77 -3.15
C ILE A 74 11.20 -11.42 -4.04
N ALA A 75 11.74 -10.20 -3.95
CA ALA A 75 12.92 -9.76 -4.68
C ALA A 75 14.15 -10.61 -4.34
N TYR A 76 14.28 -11.02 -3.08
CA TYR A 76 15.30 -11.97 -2.65
C TYR A 76 15.17 -13.33 -3.35
N GLU A 77 13.96 -13.89 -3.42
CA GLU A 77 13.73 -15.16 -4.14
C GLU A 77 13.86 -15.03 -5.65
N MET A 78 13.44 -13.92 -6.25
CA MET A 78 13.68 -13.64 -7.68
C MET A 78 15.19 -13.60 -7.97
N ARG A 79 15.98 -12.97 -7.10
CA ARG A 79 17.44 -12.97 -7.22
C ARG A 79 18.04 -14.37 -7.05
N ARG A 80 17.57 -15.16 -6.07
CA ARG A 80 18.01 -16.56 -5.87
C ARG A 80 17.65 -17.46 -7.05
N ALA A 81 16.50 -17.22 -7.66
CA ALA A 81 16.09 -17.88 -8.89
C ALA A 81 16.92 -17.42 -10.09
N GLY A 82 17.65 -16.30 -9.99
CA GLY A 82 18.46 -15.72 -11.05
C GLY A 82 17.66 -15.00 -12.13
N VAL A 83 16.60 -14.28 -11.72
CA VAL A 83 15.91 -13.28 -12.52
C VAL A 83 16.83 -12.06 -12.71
N SER A 84 16.72 -11.35 -13.85
CA SER A 84 17.55 -10.17 -14.11
C SER A 84 17.25 -9.04 -13.12
N THR A 85 18.26 -8.24 -12.78
CA THR A 85 18.09 -7.16 -11.81
C THR A 85 17.08 -6.12 -12.29
N GLY A 86 17.10 -5.73 -13.57
CA GLY A 86 16.11 -4.80 -14.14
C GLY A 86 14.68 -5.33 -14.01
N ALA A 87 14.46 -6.64 -14.18
CA ALA A 87 13.17 -7.27 -13.97
C ALA A 87 12.76 -7.32 -12.49
N ILE A 88 13.70 -7.49 -11.56
CA ILE A 88 13.45 -7.39 -10.11
C ILE A 88 13.05 -5.96 -9.74
N LEU A 89 13.74 -4.94 -10.28
CA LEU A 89 13.40 -3.54 -10.05
C LEU A 89 12.05 -3.17 -10.64
N ALA A 90 11.76 -3.63 -11.85
CA ALA A 90 10.47 -3.40 -12.48
C ALA A 90 9.32 -3.96 -11.66
N PHE A 91 9.47 -5.17 -11.12
CA PHE A 91 8.52 -5.77 -10.20
C PHE A 91 8.42 -4.97 -8.89
N ALA A 92 9.57 -4.70 -8.26
CA ALA A 92 9.65 -4.12 -6.93
C ALA A 92 9.06 -2.71 -6.84
N LEU A 93 9.28 -1.89 -7.88
CA LEU A 93 8.74 -0.54 -7.94
C LEU A 93 7.25 -0.54 -8.33
N THR A 94 6.84 -1.38 -9.29
CA THR A 94 5.46 -1.38 -9.80
C THR A 94 4.45 -1.95 -8.81
N ALA A 95 4.83 -3.02 -8.10
CA ALA A 95 3.98 -3.71 -7.15
C ALA A 95 3.25 -2.78 -6.15
N PRO A 96 3.94 -1.92 -5.40
CA PRO A 96 3.28 -0.98 -4.50
C PRO A 96 2.63 0.22 -5.23
N LEU A 97 3.14 0.63 -6.40
CA LEU A 97 2.60 1.76 -7.15
C LEU A 97 1.19 1.50 -7.70
N PHE A 98 0.90 0.25 -8.07
CA PHE A 98 -0.23 -0.10 -8.93
C PHE A 98 -1.13 -1.19 -8.39
N ASN A 99 -1.18 -1.34 -7.06
CA ASN A 99 -2.14 -2.22 -6.43
C ASN A 99 -3.57 -1.89 -6.93
N PRO A 100 -4.37 -2.89 -7.37
CA PRO A 100 -5.70 -2.66 -7.91
C PRO A 100 -6.61 -1.85 -6.97
N LEU A 101 -6.51 -2.09 -5.66
CA LEU A 101 -7.26 -1.33 -4.65
C LEU A 101 -6.85 0.14 -4.63
N SER A 102 -5.56 0.44 -4.71
CA SER A 102 -5.04 1.81 -4.75
C SER A 102 -5.46 2.54 -6.02
N LEU A 103 -5.45 1.87 -7.18
CA LEU A 103 -5.93 2.48 -8.43
C LEU A 103 -7.42 2.81 -8.35
N LEU A 104 -8.24 1.88 -7.84
CA LEU A 104 -9.67 2.11 -7.65
C LEU A 104 -9.93 3.25 -6.65
N TYR A 105 -9.17 3.28 -5.56
CA TYR A 105 -9.26 4.34 -4.57
C TYR A 105 -8.84 5.69 -5.16
N GLY A 106 -7.82 5.71 -6.02
CA GLY A 106 -7.44 6.92 -6.74
C GLY A 106 -8.50 7.43 -7.72
N LEU A 107 -9.25 6.52 -8.33
CA LEU A 107 -10.42 6.87 -9.15
C LEU A 107 -11.59 7.42 -8.32
N THR A 108 -11.68 7.11 -7.02
CA THR A 108 -12.68 7.75 -6.13
C THR A 108 -12.34 9.20 -5.82
N LEU A 109 -11.05 9.54 -5.84
CA LEU A 109 -10.53 10.80 -5.31
C LEU A 109 -10.23 11.84 -6.39
N SER A 110 -9.88 11.39 -7.60
CA SER A 110 -9.37 12.26 -8.65
C SER A 110 -10.08 12.03 -9.98
N THR A 111 -9.95 12.98 -10.90
CA THR A 111 -10.46 12.80 -12.26
C THR A 111 -9.74 11.63 -12.93
N PRO A 112 -10.45 10.75 -13.67
CA PRO A 112 -9.84 9.58 -14.31
C PRO A 112 -8.60 9.90 -15.17
N ILE A 113 -8.55 11.09 -15.77
CA ILE A 113 -7.42 11.53 -16.59
C ILE A 113 -6.13 11.67 -15.78
N ILE A 114 -6.19 12.13 -14.52
CA ILE A 114 -5.02 12.24 -13.63
C ILE A 114 -4.53 10.85 -13.26
N VAL A 115 -5.43 9.93 -12.90
CA VAL A 115 -5.05 8.54 -12.57
C VAL A 115 -4.37 7.86 -13.76
N ILE A 116 -4.93 8.00 -14.96
CA ILE A 116 -4.35 7.42 -16.18
C ILE A 116 -2.99 8.08 -16.50
N ALA A 117 -2.88 9.40 -16.36
CA ALA A 117 -1.62 10.11 -16.56
C ALA A 117 -0.54 9.65 -15.57
N PHE A 118 -0.87 9.56 -14.27
CA PHE A 118 0.05 9.05 -13.25
C PHE A 118 0.43 7.60 -13.53
N ALA A 119 -0.53 6.78 -13.97
CA ALA A 119 -0.28 5.38 -14.26
C ALA A 119 0.64 5.18 -15.46
N THR A 120 0.37 5.88 -16.55
CA THR A 120 1.23 5.82 -17.74
C THR A 120 2.61 6.40 -17.47
N ALA A 121 2.71 7.51 -16.75
CA ALA A 121 3.99 8.12 -16.39
C ALA A 121 4.84 7.21 -15.50
N SER A 122 4.27 6.64 -14.44
CA SER A 122 4.97 5.69 -13.56
C SER A 122 5.34 4.39 -14.26
N LEU A 123 4.51 3.92 -15.20
CA LEU A 123 4.86 2.78 -16.05
C LEU A 123 6.10 3.06 -16.91
N VAL A 124 6.09 4.18 -17.64
CA VAL A 124 7.23 4.59 -18.47
C VAL A 124 8.48 4.72 -17.60
N LEU A 125 8.36 5.37 -16.45
CA LEU A 125 9.43 5.55 -15.48
C LEU A 125 10.05 4.22 -15.03
N VAL A 126 9.23 3.28 -14.56
CA VAL A 126 9.74 1.98 -14.08
C VAL A 126 10.38 1.17 -15.21
N THR A 127 9.79 1.23 -16.41
CA THR A 127 10.36 0.56 -17.59
C THR A 127 11.72 1.14 -17.96
N LEU A 128 11.84 2.48 -17.99
CA LEU A 128 13.10 3.16 -18.27
C LEU A 128 14.16 2.87 -17.21
N LEU A 129 13.78 2.79 -15.94
CA LEU A 129 14.69 2.42 -14.87
C LEU A 129 15.17 0.97 -14.95
N GLY A 130 14.26 0.03 -15.23
CA GLY A 130 14.62 -1.38 -15.42
C GLY A 130 15.57 -1.56 -16.61
N CYS A 131 15.24 -0.98 -17.75
CA CYS A 131 16.09 -1.00 -18.95
C CYS A 131 17.42 -0.27 -18.71
N GLY A 132 17.37 0.89 -18.04
CA GLY A 132 18.54 1.69 -17.72
C GLY A 132 19.50 0.97 -16.78
N TRP A 133 18.98 0.19 -15.82
CA TRP A 133 19.80 -0.66 -14.97
C TRP A 133 20.49 -1.77 -15.77
N ASP A 134 19.73 -2.52 -16.56
CA ASP A 134 20.29 -3.61 -17.36
C ASP A 134 21.31 -3.10 -18.39
N TRP A 135 21.15 -1.86 -18.88
CA TRP A 135 22.10 -1.20 -19.76
C TRP A 135 23.36 -0.68 -19.04
N LEU A 136 23.22 0.10 -17.97
CA LEU A 136 24.34 0.67 -17.21
C LEU A 136 25.16 -0.38 -16.46
N PHE A 137 24.50 -1.44 -16.01
CA PHE A 137 25.07 -2.46 -15.15
C PHE A 137 24.91 -3.85 -15.75
N ALA A 138 25.09 -3.99 -17.07
CA ALA A 138 25.09 -5.30 -17.76
C ALA A 138 26.06 -6.33 -17.15
N SER A 139 27.13 -5.86 -16.48
CA SER A 139 28.08 -6.68 -15.71
C SER A 139 27.52 -7.27 -14.40
N ASP A 140 26.34 -6.82 -13.97
CA ASP A 140 25.67 -7.32 -12.77
C ASP A 140 25.09 -8.70 -13.06
N SER A 141 25.87 -9.75 -12.77
CA SER A 141 25.44 -11.11 -13.01
C SER A 141 24.15 -11.40 -12.24
N PRO A 142 23.10 -11.96 -12.89
CA PRO A 142 21.94 -12.45 -12.18
C PRO A 142 22.39 -13.44 -11.10
N GLY A 143 21.70 -13.46 -9.96
CA GLY A 143 22.07 -14.35 -8.85
C GLY A 143 22.27 -15.78 -9.34
N ARG A 144 23.27 -16.48 -8.79
CA ARG A 144 23.49 -17.90 -9.10
C ARG A 144 22.20 -18.65 -8.74
N SER A 145 21.59 -19.33 -9.71
CA SER A 145 20.43 -20.19 -9.43
C SER A 145 20.85 -21.25 -8.44
N VAL A 146 20.33 -21.13 -7.22
CA VAL A 146 20.46 -22.19 -6.23
C VAL A 146 19.28 -23.12 -6.45
N GLU A 147 19.54 -24.30 -7.01
CA GLU A 147 18.53 -25.34 -7.08
C GLU A 147 18.17 -25.77 -5.66
N THR A 148 16.89 -25.64 -5.32
CA THR A 148 16.33 -26.11 -4.05
C THR A 148 16.01 -27.59 -4.17
N THR A 149 16.26 -28.35 -3.11
CA THR A 149 15.83 -29.75 -3.04
C THR A 149 14.30 -29.80 -3.14
N PRO A 150 13.73 -30.61 -4.05
CA PRO A 150 12.29 -30.66 -4.23
C PRO A 150 11.63 -31.28 -2.98
N ILE A 151 10.67 -30.56 -2.39
CA ILE A 151 9.83 -31.09 -1.31
C ILE A 151 8.72 -31.95 -1.91
N ALA A 152 8.42 -33.07 -1.24
CA ALA A 152 7.37 -33.99 -1.65
C ALA A 152 6.01 -33.28 -1.82
N PRO A 153 5.16 -33.75 -2.75
CA PRO A 153 3.81 -33.20 -2.91
C PRO A 153 2.95 -33.40 -1.64
N GLY A 154 1.91 -32.58 -1.49
CA GLY A 154 0.97 -32.67 -0.37
C GLY A 154 1.26 -31.65 0.75
N TRP A 155 0.90 -32.01 1.98
CA TRP A 155 0.98 -31.11 3.15
C TRP A 155 2.41 -30.65 3.46
N GLN A 156 3.42 -31.48 3.16
CA GLN A 156 4.83 -31.14 3.40
C GLN A 156 5.28 -29.92 2.59
N ARG A 157 4.73 -29.73 1.39
CA ARG A 157 5.02 -28.55 0.56
C ARG A 157 4.43 -27.28 1.16
N ILE A 158 3.19 -27.36 1.68
CA ILE A 158 2.54 -26.24 2.38
C ILE A 158 3.33 -25.90 3.65
N ALA A 159 3.77 -26.91 4.39
CA ALA A 159 4.64 -26.73 5.54
C ALA A 159 5.98 -26.07 5.14
N GLY A 160 6.58 -26.44 4.02
CA GLY A 160 7.79 -25.81 3.48
C GLY A 160 7.59 -24.32 3.19
N VAL A 161 6.49 -23.95 2.52
CA VAL A 161 6.12 -22.54 2.29
C VAL A 161 6.03 -21.77 3.61
N PHE A 162 5.36 -22.36 4.61
CA PHE A 162 5.20 -21.76 5.93
C PHE A 162 6.54 -21.61 6.67
N VAL A 163 7.39 -22.63 6.66
CA VAL A 163 8.72 -22.60 7.29
C VAL A 163 9.57 -21.48 6.69
N VAL A 164 9.61 -21.36 5.37
CA VAL A 164 10.35 -20.29 4.67
C VAL A 164 9.81 -18.91 5.05
N ALA A 165 8.49 -18.75 5.11
CA ALA A 165 7.89 -17.49 5.53
C ALA A 165 8.27 -17.13 6.98
N CYS A 166 8.26 -18.09 7.90
CA CYS A 166 8.75 -17.92 9.28
C CYS A 166 10.23 -17.54 9.32
N GLN A 167 11.07 -18.19 8.52
CA GLN A 167 12.50 -17.89 8.42
C GLN A 167 12.77 -16.47 7.88
N TYR A 168 11.95 -15.98 6.94
CA TYR A 168 12.10 -14.61 6.45
C TYR A 168 11.72 -13.55 7.47
N LEU A 169 10.76 -13.83 8.34
CA LEU A 169 10.37 -12.93 9.43
C LEU A 169 11.44 -12.83 10.53
N THR A 170 12.21 -13.89 10.77
CA THR A 170 13.18 -13.95 11.87
C THR A 170 14.64 -13.97 11.42
N GLY A 171 14.88 -14.01 10.11
CA GLY A 171 16.19 -14.13 9.49
C GLY A 171 16.87 -12.80 9.19
N SER A 172 17.67 -12.76 8.12
CA SER A 172 18.39 -11.56 7.68
C SER A 172 17.47 -10.46 7.14
N ILE A 173 16.27 -10.83 6.65
CA ILE A 173 15.32 -9.88 6.07
C ILE A 173 14.68 -8.98 7.13
N LEU A 174 14.55 -9.47 8.37
CA LEU A 174 14.05 -8.68 9.51
C LEU A 174 14.79 -7.33 9.65
N LEU A 175 16.11 -7.33 9.44
CA LEU A 175 16.90 -6.11 9.52
C LEU A 175 16.46 -5.08 8.46
N TYR A 176 16.13 -5.51 7.25
CA TYR A 176 15.63 -4.61 6.21
C TYR A 176 14.24 -4.07 6.54
N TYR A 177 13.37 -4.86 7.18
CA TYR A 177 12.07 -4.36 7.66
C TYR A 177 12.26 -3.30 8.75
N LEU A 178 13.16 -3.52 9.70
CA LEU A 178 13.47 -2.52 10.74
C LEU A 178 14.05 -1.23 10.14
N ILE A 179 14.90 -1.34 9.12
CA ILE A 179 15.45 -0.17 8.41
C ILE A 179 14.35 0.56 7.62
N ALA A 180 13.42 -0.16 6.98
CA ALA A 180 12.30 0.48 6.30
C ALA A 180 11.41 1.26 7.29
N LEU A 181 11.05 0.64 8.41
CA LEU A 181 10.20 1.25 9.43
C LEU A 181 10.90 2.39 10.19
N SER A 182 12.24 2.38 10.29
CA SER A 182 12.98 3.46 10.92
C SER A 182 12.90 4.78 10.15
N GLY A 183 12.54 4.75 8.87
CA GLY A 183 12.25 5.94 8.07
C GLY A 183 11.13 6.80 8.69
N ASN A 184 10.05 6.17 9.15
CA ASN A 184 8.94 6.88 9.82
C ASN A 184 9.33 7.43 11.19
N LEU A 185 10.22 6.74 11.91
CA LEU A 185 10.79 7.25 13.17
C LEU A 185 11.64 8.50 12.91
N LEU A 186 12.48 8.46 11.86
CA LEU A 186 13.32 9.57 11.45
C LEU A 186 12.48 10.79 11.06
N LEU A 187 11.39 10.59 10.32
CA LEU A 187 10.47 11.68 9.97
C LEU A 187 9.80 12.30 11.20
N CYS A 188 9.36 11.47 12.16
CA CYS A 188 8.80 11.93 13.42
C CYS A 188 9.80 12.76 14.25
N LEU A 189 11.10 12.50 14.13
CA LEU A 189 12.15 13.27 14.80
C LEU A 189 12.44 14.61 14.12
N ILE A 190 12.38 14.63 12.79
CA ILE A 190 12.72 15.81 11.98
C ILE A 190 11.56 16.81 11.92
N PHE A 191 10.32 16.33 11.83
CA PHE A 191 9.14 17.16 11.58
C PHE A 191 8.25 17.31 12.82
N PRO A 192 8.24 18.48 13.47
CA PRO A 192 7.30 18.80 14.54
C PRO A 192 5.84 18.81 14.07
N VAL A 193 4.91 18.75 15.03
CA VAL A 193 3.45 18.82 14.79
C VAL A 193 3.12 20.01 13.88
N GLY A 194 2.37 19.76 12.82
CA GLY A 194 1.86 20.79 11.90
C GLY A 194 2.89 21.44 10.97
N SER A 195 4.17 21.05 11.03
CA SER A 195 5.25 21.67 10.23
C SER A 195 5.10 21.49 8.71
N LEU A 196 4.36 20.48 8.27
CA LEU A 196 4.15 20.14 6.86
C LEU A 196 2.82 20.67 6.30
N GLN A 197 2.00 21.33 7.11
CA GLN A 197 0.63 21.69 6.73
C GLN A 197 0.59 22.70 5.58
N SER A 198 1.59 23.58 5.46
CA SER A 198 1.63 24.67 4.45
C SER A 198 2.62 24.47 3.30
N GLN A 199 3.32 23.33 3.24
CA GLN A 199 4.53 23.17 2.40
C GLN A 199 4.26 22.73 0.95
N PHE A 200 3.01 22.45 0.58
CA PHE A 200 2.68 21.81 -0.70
C PHE A 200 1.59 22.52 -1.49
N ALA A 201 1.52 23.85 -1.40
CA ALA A 201 0.58 24.66 -2.18
C ALA A 201 0.73 24.37 -3.69
N GLN A 202 -0.37 24.44 -4.45
CA GLN A 202 -0.39 24.11 -5.87
C GLN A 202 0.58 24.93 -6.72
N ASN A 203 0.70 26.21 -6.39
CA ASN A 203 1.53 27.17 -7.11
C ASN A 203 3.00 27.21 -6.65
N ASP A 204 3.39 26.40 -5.65
CA ASP A 204 4.78 26.37 -5.18
C ASP A 204 5.67 25.53 -6.13
N PRO A 205 6.68 26.14 -6.80
CA PRO A 205 7.61 25.40 -7.64
C PRO A 205 8.49 24.43 -6.85
N TRP A 206 8.68 24.63 -5.55
CA TRP A 206 9.53 23.77 -4.73
C TRP A 206 8.79 22.56 -4.15
N ALA A 207 7.45 22.53 -4.22
CA ALA A 207 6.65 21.45 -3.65
C ALA A 207 7.06 20.04 -4.13
N PRO A 208 7.29 19.77 -5.44
CA PRO A 208 7.76 18.46 -5.88
C PRO A 208 9.14 18.07 -5.34
N MET A 209 10.05 19.03 -5.16
CA MET A 209 11.40 18.79 -4.64
C MET A 209 11.40 18.54 -3.13
N ILE A 210 10.63 19.32 -2.37
CA ILE A 210 10.44 19.10 -0.94
C ILE A 210 9.80 17.73 -0.72
N MET A 211 8.80 17.38 -1.53
CA MET A 211 8.16 16.07 -1.48
C MET A 211 9.12 14.95 -1.80
N LEU A 212 10.08 15.16 -2.71
CA LEU A 212 11.10 14.16 -3.03
C LEU A 212 11.97 13.83 -1.81
N VAL A 213 12.44 14.85 -1.10
CA VAL A 213 13.24 14.66 0.12
C VAL A 213 12.41 13.97 1.21
N LEU A 214 11.13 14.33 1.33
CA LEU A 214 10.21 13.70 2.28
C LEU A 214 9.93 12.24 1.91
N ALA A 215 9.66 11.93 0.64
CA ALA A 215 9.17 10.63 0.20
C ALA A 215 10.22 9.50 0.25
N VAL A 216 11.52 9.81 0.16
CA VAL A 216 12.60 8.80 0.22
C VAL A 216 12.64 8.02 1.54
N PRO A 217 12.62 8.67 2.72
CA PRO A 217 12.54 7.97 4.00
C PRO A 217 11.12 7.54 4.39
N VAL A 218 10.07 8.03 3.72
CA VAL A 218 8.69 7.63 4.02
C VAL A 218 8.52 6.14 3.75
N TYR A 219 7.98 5.45 4.74
CA TYR A 219 7.30 4.19 4.51
C TYR A 219 5.80 4.40 4.73
N ALA A 220 5.02 4.27 3.67
CA ALA A 220 3.57 4.29 3.74
C ALA A 220 3.00 3.22 2.81
N THR A 221 1.85 2.66 3.17
CA THR A 221 1.21 1.68 2.31
C THR A 221 0.60 2.36 1.08
N PRO A 222 0.37 1.61 -0.01
CA PRO A 222 -0.31 2.14 -1.19
C PRO A 222 -1.69 2.77 -0.90
N MET A 223 -2.40 2.31 0.14
CA MET A 223 -3.66 2.92 0.55
C MET A 223 -3.45 4.24 1.27
N THR A 224 -2.49 4.31 2.20
CA THR A 224 -2.14 5.52 2.94
C THR A 224 -1.72 6.64 1.97
N ILE A 225 -0.87 6.33 1.00
CA ILE A 225 -0.41 7.30 -0.02
C ILE A 225 -1.58 7.78 -0.89
N MET A 226 -2.46 6.87 -1.31
CA MET A 226 -3.59 7.27 -2.14
C MET A 226 -4.59 8.15 -1.37
N SER A 227 -4.80 7.90 -0.06
CA SER A 227 -5.57 8.76 0.84
C SER A 227 -5.01 10.18 0.91
N GLN A 228 -3.69 10.30 1.05
CA GLN A 228 -3.03 11.61 1.07
C GLN A 228 -3.14 12.33 -0.26
N ILE A 229 -2.91 11.63 -1.38
CA ILE A 229 -3.08 12.20 -2.72
C ILE A 229 -4.53 12.70 -2.90
N GLY A 230 -5.50 11.97 -2.36
CA GLY A 230 -6.89 12.41 -2.34
C GLY A 230 -7.10 13.72 -1.60
N SER A 231 -6.58 13.81 -0.37
CA SER A 231 -6.64 15.04 0.43
C SER A 231 -5.90 16.20 -0.26
N MET A 232 -4.77 15.94 -0.92
CA MET A 232 -4.04 16.92 -1.72
C MET A 232 -4.89 17.48 -2.86
N PHE A 233 -5.64 16.64 -3.57
CA PHE A 233 -6.51 17.11 -4.65
C PHE A 233 -7.73 17.88 -4.13
N VAL A 234 -8.26 17.52 -2.95
CA VAL A 234 -9.36 18.27 -2.31
C VAL A 234 -8.92 19.67 -1.90
N HIS A 235 -7.72 19.80 -1.33
CA HIS A 235 -7.21 21.08 -0.83
C HIS A 235 -6.50 21.93 -1.90
N GLY A 236 -6.44 21.47 -3.15
CA GLY A 236 -5.72 22.18 -4.21
C GLY A 236 -4.21 22.28 -3.92
N ASN A 237 -3.59 21.16 -3.55
CA ASN A 237 -2.14 21.04 -3.39
C ASN A 237 -1.46 20.68 -4.73
N SER A 238 -0.12 20.78 -4.78
CA SER A 238 0.66 20.50 -5.99
C SER A 238 0.47 19.07 -6.51
N ILE A 239 0.04 18.96 -7.78
CA ILE A 239 -0.10 17.68 -8.48
C ILE A 239 1.26 17.02 -8.73
N GLY A 240 2.30 17.83 -8.98
CA GLY A 240 3.67 17.35 -9.10
C GLY A 240 4.14 16.71 -7.80
N ALA A 241 3.86 17.33 -6.65
CA ALA A 241 4.13 16.73 -5.34
C ALA A 241 3.34 15.43 -5.12
N ALA A 242 2.06 15.39 -5.49
CA ALA A 242 1.25 14.17 -5.38
C ALA A 242 1.85 13.01 -6.19
N TYR A 243 2.34 13.28 -7.40
CA TYR A 243 3.04 12.28 -8.21
C TYR A 243 4.37 11.85 -7.60
N THR A 244 5.17 12.80 -7.10
CA THR A 244 6.43 12.47 -6.41
C THR A 244 6.19 11.56 -5.21
N LEU A 245 5.17 11.86 -4.40
CA LEU A 245 4.76 11.05 -3.26
C LEU A 245 4.29 9.66 -3.70
N LEU A 246 3.50 9.56 -4.77
CA LEU A 246 3.10 8.28 -5.35
C LEU A 246 4.33 7.47 -5.76
N ALA A 247 5.16 8.03 -6.64
CA ALA A 247 6.29 7.37 -7.27
C ALA A 247 7.35 6.90 -6.26
N LEU A 248 7.82 7.80 -5.39
CA LEU A 248 8.87 7.49 -4.42
C LEU A 248 8.32 6.89 -3.13
N GLY A 249 7.23 7.44 -2.58
CA GLY A 249 6.72 7.06 -1.26
C GLY A 249 6.07 5.68 -1.21
N THR A 250 5.53 5.19 -2.33
CA THR A 250 5.12 3.77 -2.43
C THR A 250 6.22 2.89 -3.01
N GLY A 251 6.98 3.38 -3.99
CA GLY A 251 7.93 2.59 -4.77
C GLY A 251 9.22 2.26 -4.04
N VAL A 252 9.70 3.14 -3.16
CA VAL A 252 11.00 3.01 -2.47
C VAL A 252 10.82 3.15 -0.97
N ASN A 253 11.63 2.41 -0.21
CA ASN A 253 11.81 2.63 1.21
C ASN A 253 13.27 2.33 1.59
N LEU A 254 13.70 2.79 2.78
CA LEU A 254 15.08 2.60 3.25
C LEU A 254 15.50 1.13 3.33
N GLY A 255 14.59 0.21 3.63
CA GLY A 255 14.86 -1.22 3.70
C GLY A 255 15.15 -1.85 2.34
N LEU A 256 14.39 -1.48 1.31
CA LEU A 256 14.62 -1.90 -0.07
C LEU A 256 15.96 -1.34 -0.57
N LEU A 257 16.25 -0.06 -0.28
CA LEU A 257 17.55 0.54 -0.61
C LEU A 257 18.71 -0.15 0.10
N ALA A 258 18.56 -0.50 1.37
CA ALA A 258 19.57 -1.23 2.14
C ALA A 258 19.79 -2.65 1.57
N TRP A 259 18.71 -3.36 1.22
CA TRP A 259 18.78 -4.66 0.56
C TRP A 259 19.49 -4.55 -0.79
N MET A 260 19.17 -3.55 -1.60
CA MET A 260 19.81 -3.31 -2.88
C MET A 260 21.30 -3.01 -2.73
N ALA A 261 21.66 -2.09 -1.84
CA ALA A 261 23.05 -1.72 -1.58
C ALA A 261 23.91 -2.90 -1.12
N ARG A 262 23.35 -3.79 -0.30
CA ARG A 262 24.03 -5.01 0.15
C ARG A 262 24.28 -5.99 -1.00
N ASN A 263 23.34 -6.12 -1.93
CA ASN A 263 23.35 -7.16 -2.96
C ASN A 263 23.95 -6.72 -4.31
N HIS A 264 23.89 -5.43 -4.67
CA HIS A 264 24.32 -4.90 -5.98
C HIS A 264 25.47 -3.88 -5.91
N SER A 265 25.98 -3.57 -4.71
CA SER A 265 26.88 -2.44 -4.39
C SER A 265 26.16 -1.14 -4.06
N TRP A 266 26.63 -0.48 -3.01
CA TRP A 266 26.16 0.83 -2.56
C TRP A 266 26.20 1.88 -3.68
N PHE A 267 27.26 1.91 -4.49
CA PHE A 267 27.40 2.89 -5.57
C PHE A 267 26.31 2.75 -6.64
N ARG A 268 25.99 1.51 -7.06
CA ARG A 268 24.96 1.26 -8.07
C ARG A 268 23.58 1.64 -7.54
N THR A 269 23.30 1.32 -6.27
CA THR A 269 22.05 1.73 -5.61
C THR A 269 21.93 3.24 -5.51
N PHE A 270 23.02 3.94 -5.17
CA PHE A 270 23.03 5.41 -5.11
C PHE A 270 22.78 6.04 -6.49
N VAL A 271 23.43 5.54 -7.54
CA VAL A 271 23.18 5.99 -8.93
C VAL A 271 21.72 5.75 -9.33
N LEU A 272 21.16 4.57 -9.02
CA LEU A 272 19.75 4.30 -9.28
C LEU A 272 18.82 5.26 -8.53
N LEU A 273 19.08 5.53 -7.26
CA LEU A 273 18.26 6.46 -6.47
C LEU A 273 18.31 7.86 -7.08
N LEU A 274 19.49 8.33 -7.52
CA LEU A 274 19.63 9.63 -8.19
C LEU A 274 18.90 9.67 -9.53
N VAL A 275 19.03 8.62 -10.35
CA VAL A 275 18.34 8.54 -11.65
C VAL A 275 16.83 8.47 -11.45
N PHE A 276 16.35 7.68 -10.48
CA PHE A 276 14.94 7.59 -10.14
C PHE A 276 14.41 8.92 -9.64
N ALA A 277 15.08 9.53 -8.66
CA ALA A 277 14.73 10.83 -8.12
C ALA A 277 14.67 11.90 -9.21
N GLY A 278 15.72 12.01 -10.04
CA GLY A 278 15.77 12.97 -11.14
C GLY A 278 14.68 12.74 -12.19
N SER A 279 14.37 11.48 -12.50
CA SER A 279 13.31 11.14 -13.45
C SER A 279 11.91 11.44 -12.89
N VAL A 280 11.67 11.13 -11.61
CA VAL A 280 10.42 11.48 -10.90
C VAL A 280 10.22 12.98 -10.90
N THR A 281 11.26 13.74 -10.57
CA THR A 281 11.20 15.20 -10.57
C THR A 281 10.94 15.77 -11.95
N MET A 282 11.63 15.28 -12.98
CA MET A 282 11.42 15.71 -14.36
C MET A 282 9.96 15.49 -14.79
N ILE A 283 9.40 14.31 -14.50
CA ILE A 283 8.00 13.99 -14.79
C ILE A 283 7.06 14.87 -13.95
N ALA A 284 7.34 15.04 -12.65
CA ALA A 284 6.51 15.83 -11.74
C ALA A 284 6.37 17.29 -12.22
N TYR A 285 7.46 17.93 -12.63
CA TYR A 285 7.40 19.27 -13.21
C TYR A 285 6.72 19.29 -14.58
N GLY A 286 6.93 18.24 -15.40
CA GLY A 286 6.28 18.11 -16.70
C GLY A 286 4.76 17.99 -16.62
N ILE A 287 4.23 17.34 -15.57
CA ILE A 287 2.79 17.15 -15.39
C ILE A 287 2.11 18.22 -14.52
N GLN A 288 2.88 18.99 -13.73
CA GLN A 288 2.33 19.98 -12.79
C GLN A 288 1.48 21.05 -13.49
N VAL A 289 1.98 21.63 -14.58
CA VAL A 289 1.28 22.67 -15.36
C VAL A 289 0.09 22.12 -16.17
N PRO A 290 0.22 21.05 -16.98
CA PRO A 290 -0.89 20.61 -17.81
C PRO A 290 -2.07 20.00 -17.04
N LEU A 291 -1.83 19.49 -15.82
CA LEU A 291 -2.87 18.89 -15.00
C LEU A 291 -3.41 19.82 -13.91
N SER A 292 -2.80 20.98 -13.67
CA SER A 292 -3.31 21.93 -12.67
C SER A 292 -4.69 22.43 -13.07
N VAL A 293 -5.66 22.30 -12.16
CA VAL A 293 -7.01 22.83 -12.38
C VAL A 293 -6.96 24.34 -12.13
N GLU A 294 -7.18 25.14 -13.16
CA GLU A 294 -7.33 26.59 -13.01
C GLU A 294 -8.61 26.91 -12.21
N GLY A 295 -8.46 27.62 -11.08
CA GLY A 295 -9.58 28.10 -10.27
C GLY A 295 -9.95 27.26 -9.03
N SER A 296 -9.14 26.25 -8.64
CA SER A 296 -9.23 25.67 -7.30
C SER A 296 -8.91 26.73 -6.24
N VAL A 297 -9.67 26.75 -5.14
CA VAL A 297 -9.34 27.60 -3.98
C VAL A 297 -8.06 27.01 -3.38
N ASP A 298 -6.95 27.75 -3.49
CA ASP A 298 -5.72 27.43 -2.79
C ASP A 298 -6.01 27.43 -1.29
N HIS A 299 -6.19 26.24 -0.71
CA HIS A 299 -6.18 26.06 0.74
C HIS A 299 -4.77 25.61 1.11
N PRO A 300 -3.85 26.53 1.46
CA PRO A 300 -2.46 26.18 1.70
C PRO A 300 -2.31 25.20 2.87
N HIS A 301 -3.29 25.11 3.77
CA HIS A 301 -3.28 24.22 4.92
C HIS A 301 -3.93 22.87 4.62
N THR A 302 -3.13 21.80 4.69
CA THR A 302 -3.59 20.42 4.60
C THR A 302 -3.10 19.59 5.78
N HIS A 303 -4.00 18.80 6.37
CA HIS A 303 -3.66 17.84 7.42
C HIS A 303 -3.16 16.50 6.86
N ALA A 304 -3.09 16.35 5.53
CA ALA A 304 -2.68 15.10 4.87
C ALA A 304 -1.30 14.59 5.33
N PHE A 305 -0.39 15.52 5.62
CA PHE A 305 1.00 15.21 5.95
C PHE A 305 1.28 15.10 7.44
N ASP A 306 0.27 15.32 8.30
CA ASP A 306 0.45 15.22 9.74
C ASP A 306 0.92 13.80 10.12
N ILE A 307 0.54 12.78 9.35
CA ILE A 307 0.99 11.38 9.53
C ILE A 307 2.51 11.17 9.43
N TYR A 308 3.24 12.08 8.77
CA TYR A 308 4.71 12.04 8.69
C TYR A 308 5.40 12.88 9.77
N SER A 309 4.64 13.74 10.44
CA SER A 309 5.13 14.55 11.55
C SER A 309 4.89 13.89 12.91
N ALA A 310 5.52 14.47 13.94
CA ALA A 310 5.22 14.14 15.33
C ALA A 310 3.72 14.32 15.60
N PRO A 311 3.03 13.32 16.19
CA PRO A 311 1.58 13.38 16.43
C PRO A 311 1.19 14.21 17.66
N PHE A 312 2.13 14.47 18.58
CA PHE A 312 1.85 15.11 19.86
C PHE A 312 2.72 16.34 20.06
N GLU A 313 2.11 17.43 20.53
CA GLU A 313 2.84 18.61 20.95
C GLU A 313 3.71 18.32 22.18
N SER A 314 4.83 19.02 22.32
CA SER A 314 5.75 18.83 23.45
C SER A 314 5.10 19.09 24.82
N SER A 315 4.08 19.93 24.86
CA SER A 315 3.32 20.34 26.05
C SER A 315 1.98 19.61 26.21
N ALA A 316 1.67 18.61 25.38
CA ALA A 316 0.38 17.95 25.40
C ALA A 316 0.09 17.29 26.77
N PRO A 317 -1.05 17.61 27.42
CA PRO A 317 -1.43 16.95 28.66
C PRO A 317 -1.82 15.49 28.39
N ASN A 318 -1.39 14.57 29.27
CA ASN A 318 -1.77 13.15 29.22
C ASN A 318 -1.48 12.43 27.88
N VAL A 319 -0.28 12.60 27.34
CA VAL A 319 0.21 11.93 26.11
C VAL A 319 -0.10 10.42 26.08
N GLN A 320 0.01 9.73 27.22
CA GLN A 320 -0.23 8.29 27.28
C GLN A 320 -1.69 7.90 26.98
N TRP A 321 -2.64 8.74 27.39
CA TRP A 321 -4.06 8.54 27.08
C TRP A 321 -4.30 8.79 25.58
N MET A 322 -3.75 9.87 25.03
CA MET A 322 -3.85 10.18 23.60
C MET A 322 -3.25 9.07 22.73
N PHE A 323 -2.07 8.56 23.12
CA PHE A 323 -1.42 7.41 22.49
C PHE A 323 -2.35 6.19 22.45
N ARG A 324 -2.95 5.82 23.57
CA ARG A 324 -3.87 4.65 23.64
C ARG A 324 -5.12 4.87 22.80
N HIS A 325 -5.67 6.08 22.83
CA HIS A 325 -6.86 6.43 22.08
C HIS A 325 -6.60 6.36 20.57
N GLN A 326 -5.57 7.05 20.09
CA GLN A 326 -5.23 7.09 18.67
C GLN A 326 -4.78 5.72 18.15
N LEU A 327 -4.09 4.93 18.97
CA LEU A 327 -3.74 3.56 18.61
C LEU A 327 -4.97 2.66 18.44
N ALA A 328 -5.95 2.77 19.34
CA ALA A 328 -7.19 2.01 19.26
C ALA A 328 -8.01 2.40 18.00
N GLU A 329 -7.97 3.67 17.60
CA GLU A 329 -8.63 4.14 16.38
C GLU A 329 -7.92 3.70 15.10
N SER A 330 -6.60 3.58 15.13
CA SER A 330 -5.80 3.23 13.94
C SER A 330 -5.87 1.74 13.59
N ALA A 331 -6.19 0.86 14.54
CA ALA A 331 -6.04 -0.58 14.38
C ALA A 331 -7.28 -1.21 13.73
N MET A 332 -7.27 -1.40 12.42
CA MET A 332 -8.35 -2.10 11.70
C MET A 332 -8.36 -3.59 12.04
N ALA A 333 -9.56 -4.22 12.01
CA ALA A 333 -9.71 -5.63 12.39
C ALA A 333 -8.86 -6.59 11.54
N TYR A 334 -8.77 -6.36 10.22
CA TYR A 334 -7.98 -7.20 9.33
C TYR A 334 -6.46 -7.02 9.53
N GLU A 335 -6.01 -5.83 9.93
CA GLU A 335 -4.60 -5.54 10.26
C GLU A 335 -4.19 -6.26 11.53
N GLN A 336 -5.06 -6.26 12.55
CA GLN A 336 -4.84 -6.98 13.80
C GLN A 336 -4.76 -8.49 13.57
N ILE A 337 -5.65 -9.04 12.73
CA ILE A 337 -5.60 -10.47 12.35
C ILE A 337 -4.28 -10.77 11.64
N ALA A 338 -3.90 -9.98 10.63
CA ALA A 338 -2.64 -10.18 9.91
C ALA A 338 -1.42 -10.08 10.83
N LEU A 339 -1.39 -9.09 11.72
CA LEU A 339 -0.32 -8.90 12.69
C LEU A 339 -0.23 -10.06 13.68
N SER A 340 -1.38 -10.59 14.15
CA SER A 340 -1.40 -11.76 15.04
C SER A 340 -0.83 -13.01 14.37
N ILE A 341 -1.15 -13.24 13.09
CA ILE A 341 -0.62 -14.34 12.29
C ILE A 341 0.90 -14.17 12.12
N LEU A 342 1.36 -12.97 11.77
CA LEU A 342 2.79 -12.66 11.66
C LEU A 342 3.53 -12.83 12.99
N GLY A 343 2.90 -12.46 14.11
CA GLY A 343 3.44 -12.68 15.46
C GLY A 343 3.59 -14.16 15.76
N PHE A 344 2.58 -14.97 15.46
CA PHE A 344 2.65 -16.44 15.58
C PHE A 344 3.75 -17.03 14.69
N MET A 345 3.83 -16.63 13.42
CA MET A 345 4.88 -17.07 12.51
C MET A 345 6.28 -16.66 12.97
N SER A 346 6.43 -15.46 13.53
CA SER A 346 7.69 -14.99 14.10
C SER A 346 8.09 -15.81 15.33
N LEU A 347 7.15 -16.18 16.20
CA LEU A 347 7.41 -17.08 17.32
C LEU A 347 7.82 -18.48 16.83
N CYS A 348 7.15 -19.02 15.81
CA CYS A 348 7.54 -20.29 15.19
C CYS A 348 8.95 -20.22 14.59
N GLY A 349 9.29 -19.14 13.87
CA GLY A 349 10.61 -18.94 13.29
C GLY A 349 11.72 -18.75 14.34
N LEU A 350 11.42 -18.11 15.47
CA LEU A 350 12.35 -17.99 16.60
C LEU A 350 12.52 -19.35 17.28
N ALA A 351 11.45 -20.11 17.46
CA ALA A 351 11.52 -21.47 18.00
C ALA A 351 12.36 -22.39 17.10
N ASP A 352 12.20 -22.30 15.78
CA ASP A 352 13.04 -23.01 14.82
C ASP A 352 14.53 -22.65 15.00
N ARG A 353 14.83 -21.35 15.04
CA ARG A 353 16.20 -20.85 15.13
C ARG A 353 16.90 -21.15 16.48
N PHE A 354 16.16 -21.13 17.59
CA PHE A 354 16.71 -21.32 18.93
C PHE A 354 16.57 -22.75 19.47
N LEU A 355 15.40 -23.38 19.33
CA LEU A 355 15.15 -24.74 19.86
C LEU A 355 15.51 -25.85 18.87
N LEU A 356 15.27 -25.65 17.57
CA LEU A 356 15.49 -26.66 16.54
C LEU A 356 16.81 -26.49 15.79
N ARG A 357 17.78 -25.76 16.36
CA ARG A 357 19.11 -25.48 15.78
C ARG A 357 19.91 -26.72 15.32
N ARG A 358 19.48 -27.93 15.70
CA ARG A 358 20.05 -29.23 15.29
C ARG A 358 19.28 -29.94 14.17
N ILE A 359 18.07 -29.51 13.85
CA ILE A 359 17.19 -30.10 12.83
C ILE A 359 16.87 -29.00 11.84
N ASP A 360 17.52 -29.03 10.67
CA ASP A 360 17.10 -28.19 9.56
C ASP A 360 15.72 -28.69 9.10
N LEU A 361 14.66 -27.94 9.42
CA LEU A 361 13.28 -28.30 9.09
C LEU A 361 13.07 -28.41 7.58
N GLU A 362 13.75 -27.57 6.78
CA GLU A 362 13.68 -27.64 5.32
C GLU A 362 14.32 -28.94 4.83
N GLU A 363 15.47 -29.30 5.41
CA GLU A 363 16.15 -30.57 5.11
C GLU A 363 15.31 -31.78 5.56
N TRP A 364 14.70 -31.73 6.74
CA TRP A 364 13.83 -32.78 7.27
C TRP A 364 12.61 -33.02 6.37
N LEU A 365 11.94 -31.95 5.94
CA LEU A 365 10.83 -32.01 4.98
C LEU A 365 11.27 -32.58 3.62
N SER A 366 12.50 -32.29 3.19
CA SER A 366 13.03 -32.80 1.91
C SER A 366 13.42 -34.29 1.97
N ARG A 367 13.89 -34.80 3.12
CA ARG A 367 14.32 -36.20 3.29
C ARG A 367 13.18 -37.21 3.22
N SER A 368 11.95 -36.80 3.56
CA SER A 368 10.75 -37.66 3.46
C SER A 368 10.26 -37.88 2.01
N SER A 369 10.88 -37.26 1.01
CA SER A 369 10.44 -37.32 -0.40
C SER A 369 10.76 -38.62 -1.13
N VAL A 370 11.55 -39.52 -0.53
CA VAL A 370 11.91 -40.81 -1.13
C VAL A 370 10.82 -41.84 -0.82
N SER A 371 10.03 -42.19 -1.84
CA SER A 371 9.07 -43.31 -1.92
C SER A 371 7.58 -42.96 -1.76
N HIS A 372 6.97 -42.46 -2.84
CA HIS A 372 5.57 -42.77 -3.14
C HIS A 372 5.47 -43.42 -4.53
N LYS A 373 5.53 -44.75 -4.57
CA LYS A 373 4.85 -45.52 -5.62
C LYS A 373 3.35 -45.36 -5.34
N SER A 374 2.65 -44.62 -6.20
CA SER A 374 1.22 -44.32 -6.04
C SER A 374 0.39 -45.58 -6.28
N ASP A 375 -0.34 -46.01 -5.25
CA ASP A 375 -1.60 -46.73 -5.42
C ASP A 375 -2.64 -45.72 -5.92
N SER A 376 -3.08 -45.88 -7.16
CA SER A 376 -3.94 -44.91 -7.85
C SER A 376 -5.37 -44.90 -7.27
N ARG A 377 -5.66 -43.98 -6.36
CA ARG A 377 -7.04 -43.51 -6.14
C ARG A 377 -7.34 -42.43 -7.18
N ARG A 378 -8.51 -42.48 -7.82
CA ARG A 378 -8.92 -41.57 -8.91
C ARG A 378 -8.89 -40.06 -8.56
N LEU A 379 -8.82 -39.71 -7.27
CA LEU A 379 -8.75 -38.33 -6.78
C LEU A 379 -7.33 -37.90 -6.36
N ASP A 380 -6.35 -38.81 -6.36
CA ASP A 380 -4.96 -38.53 -5.95
C ASP A 380 -4.10 -38.25 -7.19
N LEU A 381 -4.42 -37.15 -7.88
CA LEU A 381 -3.66 -36.69 -9.06
C LEU A 381 -2.38 -35.98 -8.62
N TYR A 382 -1.24 -36.45 -9.13
CA TYR A 382 0.04 -35.76 -8.98
C TYR A 382 0.06 -34.49 -9.83
N LEU A 383 -0.04 -33.33 -9.18
CA LEU A 383 0.10 -32.03 -9.83
C LEU A 383 1.57 -31.55 -9.80
N PRO A 384 2.14 -31.14 -10.94
CA PRO A 384 3.46 -30.52 -10.97
C PRO A 384 3.53 -29.30 -10.04
N SER A 385 4.68 -29.10 -9.39
CA SER A 385 4.85 -28.02 -8.42
C SER A 385 4.61 -26.63 -9.04
N SER A 386 5.06 -26.44 -10.27
CA SER A 386 4.89 -25.20 -11.03
C SER A 386 3.43 -24.87 -11.31
N VAL A 387 2.60 -25.87 -11.59
CA VAL A 387 1.15 -25.69 -11.78
C VAL A 387 0.50 -25.23 -10.48
N LEU A 388 0.87 -25.84 -9.35
CA LEU A 388 0.35 -25.44 -8.05
C LEU A 388 0.77 -24.00 -7.69
N GLY A 389 2.02 -23.63 -7.97
CA GLY A 389 2.51 -22.25 -7.78
C GLY A 389 1.75 -21.24 -8.63
N LEU A 390 1.50 -21.55 -9.91
CA LEU A 390 0.68 -20.72 -10.78
C LEU A 390 -0.76 -20.60 -10.28
N VAL A 391 -1.38 -21.71 -9.84
CA VAL A 391 -2.73 -21.69 -9.27
C VAL A 391 -2.80 -20.79 -8.04
N VAL A 392 -1.77 -20.81 -7.17
CA VAL A 392 -1.72 -19.90 -6.00
C VAL A 392 -1.59 -18.44 -6.44
N ILE A 393 -0.75 -18.12 -7.42
CA ILE A 393 -0.61 -16.76 -7.95
C ILE A 393 -1.94 -16.29 -8.57
N PHE A 394 -2.53 -17.06 -9.48
CA PHE A 394 -3.81 -16.71 -10.09
C PHE A 394 -4.93 -16.62 -9.05
N GLY A 395 -4.93 -17.51 -8.05
CA GLY A 395 -5.85 -17.47 -6.92
C GLY A 395 -5.69 -16.19 -6.10
N LEU A 396 -4.47 -15.73 -5.88
CA LEU A 396 -4.19 -14.47 -5.18
C LEU A 396 -4.64 -13.25 -5.99
N VAL A 397 -4.43 -13.26 -7.32
CA VAL A 397 -4.95 -12.21 -8.21
C VAL A 397 -6.47 -12.20 -8.19
N ALA A 398 -7.12 -13.36 -8.32
CA ALA A 398 -8.57 -13.49 -8.23
C ALA A 398 -9.10 -13.03 -6.86
N ALA A 399 -8.41 -13.37 -5.77
CA ALA A 399 -8.74 -12.91 -4.43
C ALA A 399 -8.54 -11.40 -4.26
N SER A 400 -7.53 -10.80 -4.88
CA SER A 400 -7.32 -9.35 -4.91
C SER A 400 -8.46 -8.64 -5.65
N ILE A 401 -8.86 -9.16 -6.81
CA ILE A 401 -10.01 -8.65 -7.57
C ILE A 401 -11.30 -8.79 -6.74
N ALA A 402 -11.55 -9.96 -6.16
CA ALA A 402 -12.71 -10.16 -5.28
C ALA A 402 -12.67 -9.21 -4.07
N GLY A 403 -11.49 -8.99 -3.49
CA GLY A 403 -11.24 -8.02 -2.42
C GLY A 403 -11.63 -6.60 -2.82
N CYS A 404 -11.41 -6.20 -4.08
CA CYS A 404 -11.90 -4.93 -4.61
C CYS A 404 -13.43 -4.85 -4.59
N PHE A 405 -14.14 -5.92 -4.99
CA PHE A 405 -15.60 -5.95 -4.95
C PHE A 405 -16.18 -6.01 -3.53
N ILE A 406 -15.44 -6.56 -2.57
CA ILE A 406 -15.80 -6.56 -1.15
C ILE A 406 -15.56 -5.17 -0.54
N TYR A 407 -14.41 -4.55 -0.84
CA TYR A 407 -14.08 -3.22 -0.35
C TYR A 407 -14.99 -2.13 -0.96
N TYR A 408 -15.45 -2.31 -2.20
CA TYR A 408 -16.46 -1.46 -2.82
C TYR A 408 -17.80 -2.20 -2.93
N PRO A 409 -18.61 -2.23 -1.85
CA PRO A 409 -19.86 -2.98 -1.81
C PRO A 409 -20.88 -2.46 -2.83
N PRO A 410 -21.93 -3.24 -3.14
CA PRO A 410 -22.97 -2.81 -4.07
C PRO A 410 -23.68 -1.53 -3.58
N PRO A 411 -24.25 -0.72 -4.49
CA PRO A 411 -24.90 0.54 -4.15
C PRO A 411 -25.96 0.42 -3.04
N ALA A 412 -26.78 -0.63 -3.08
CA ALA A 412 -27.83 -0.84 -2.08
C ALA A 412 -27.29 -1.03 -0.65
N GLU A 413 -26.17 -1.74 -0.50
CA GLU A 413 -25.51 -1.97 0.79
C GLU A 413 -24.80 -0.71 1.27
N THR A 414 -24.08 -0.03 0.37
CA THR A 414 -23.42 1.25 0.67
C THR A 414 -24.43 2.31 1.12
N LEU A 415 -25.55 2.44 0.40
CA LEU A 415 -26.64 3.36 0.75
C LEU A 415 -27.30 2.99 2.09
N LYS A 416 -27.34 1.70 2.45
CA LYS A 416 -27.81 1.26 3.77
C LYS A 416 -26.83 1.70 4.85
N GLU A 417 -25.52 1.51 4.67
CA GLU A 417 -24.48 1.96 5.61
C GLU A 417 -24.50 3.49 5.78
N MET A 418 -24.59 4.22 4.67
CA MET A 418 -24.73 5.68 4.64
C MET A 418 -25.89 6.18 5.51
N ARG A 419 -27.02 5.45 5.56
CA ARG A 419 -28.15 5.85 6.42
C ARG A 419 -27.82 5.73 7.91
N TYR A 420 -27.08 4.71 8.32
CA TYR A 420 -26.65 4.52 9.71
C TYR A 420 -25.64 5.59 10.11
N VAL A 421 -24.57 5.77 9.32
CA VAL A 421 -23.52 6.75 9.60
C VAL A 421 -24.09 8.17 9.63
N ARG A 422 -25.02 8.49 8.73
CA ARG A 422 -25.75 9.77 8.76
C ARG A 422 -26.52 9.96 10.07
N ALA A 423 -27.22 8.95 10.57
CA ALA A 423 -27.98 9.06 11.82
C ALA A 423 -27.03 9.33 13.00
N GLU A 424 -25.91 8.63 13.07
CA GLU A 424 -24.88 8.85 14.10
C GLU A 424 -24.22 10.22 13.98
N ALA A 425 -23.86 10.65 12.77
CA ALA A 425 -23.28 11.97 12.51
C ALA A 425 -24.21 13.09 12.97
N MET A 426 -25.48 13.06 12.56
CA MET A 426 -26.45 14.10 12.91
C MET A 426 -26.81 14.06 14.40
N SER A 427 -26.84 12.87 15.01
CA SER A 427 -27.03 12.71 16.45
C SER A 427 -25.86 13.32 17.24
N ALA A 428 -24.61 13.11 16.79
CA ALA A 428 -23.42 13.66 17.42
C ALA A 428 -23.34 15.19 17.28
N VAL A 429 -23.72 15.74 16.12
CA VAL A 429 -23.87 17.20 15.92
C VAL A 429 -24.90 17.75 16.90
N ALA A 430 -26.07 17.10 17.04
CA ALA A 430 -27.11 17.53 17.95
C ALA A 430 -26.70 17.44 19.43
N SER A 431 -25.89 16.45 19.81
CA SER A 431 -25.38 16.29 21.18
C SER A 431 -24.12 17.11 21.47
N ARG A 432 -23.65 17.93 20.51
CA ARG A 432 -22.43 18.75 20.61
C ARG A 432 -21.15 17.94 20.87
N ASP A 433 -21.14 16.68 20.44
CA ASP A 433 -19.95 15.83 20.52
C ASP A 433 -19.09 16.06 19.27
N LYS A 434 -18.15 17.02 19.38
CA LYS A 434 -17.27 17.42 18.27
C LYS A 434 -16.53 16.24 17.66
N LEU A 435 -15.93 15.38 18.49
CA LEU A 435 -15.03 14.32 18.03
C LEU A 435 -15.81 13.22 17.31
N THR A 436 -16.94 12.78 17.86
CA THR A 436 -17.79 11.78 17.20
C THR A 436 -18.44 12.34 15.94
N ALA A 437 -18.83 13.62 15.95
CA ALA A 437 -19.46 14.27 14.81
C ALA A 437 -18.51 14.38 13.61
N THR A 438 -17.30 14.92 13.80
CA THR A 438 -16.31 15.04 12.72
C THR A 438 -15.93 13.67 12.15
N ARG A 439 -15.68 12.69 13.01
CA ARG A 439 -15.37 11.31 12.60
C ARG A 439 -16.47 10.69 11.73
N ASN A 440 -17.73 10.83 12.13
CA ASN A 440 -18.84 10.24 11.39
C ASN A 440 -19.15 11.01 10.10
N LEU A 441 -18.91 12.33 10.07
CA LEU A 441 -18.98 13.12 8.83
C LEU A 441 -17.91 12.68 7.83
N ASP A 442 -16.67 12.43 8.28
CA ASP A 442 -15.59 11.89 7.44
C ASP A 442 -15.92 10.51 6.89
N ARG A 443 -16.39 9.61 7.76
CA ARG A 443 -16.85 8.27 7.33
C ARG A 443 -18.01 8.37 6.33
N TYR A 444 -18.90 9.34 6.50
CA TYR A 444 -20.02 9.53 5.58
C TYR A 444 -19.53 10.00 4.21
N GLU A 445 -18.59 10.94 4.17
CA GLU A 445 -17.94 11.40 2.94
C GLU A 445 -17.21 10.24 2.22
N GLU A 446 -16.47 9.41 2.95
CA GLU A 446 -15.81 8.22 2.40
C GLU A 446 -16.82 7.24 1.78
N LEU A 447 -17.96 7.00 2.44
CA LEU A 447 -19.01 6.14 1.88
C LEU A 447 -19.61 6.69 0.58
N THR A 448 -19.71 8.02 0.43
CA THR A 448 -20.15 8.62 -0.86
C THR A 448 -19.16 8.32 -1.99
N ARG A 449 -17.85 8.34 -1.71
CA ARG A 449 -16.80 7.99 -2.66
C ARG A 449 -16.83 6.50 -3.02
N ARG A 450 -16.97 5.63 -2.01
CA ARG A 450 -17.09 4.17 -2.20
C ARG A 450 -18.33 3.80 -3.01
N LEU A 451 -19.44 4.54 -2.87
CA LEU A 451 -20.65 4.35 -3.68
C LEU A 451 -20.38 4.59 -5.18
N GLU A 452 -19.69 5.67 -5.54
CA GLU A 452 -19.37 6.00 -6.94
C GLU A 452 -18.54 4.90 -7.60
N VAL A 453 -17.49 4.42 -6.93
CA VAL A 453 -16.61 3.37 -7.48
C VAL A 453 -17.24 1.99 -7.41
N GLY A 454 -18.00 1.67 -6.36
CA GLY A 454 -18.76 0.43 -6.26
C GLY A 454 -19.81 0.29 -7.36
N TYR A 455 -20.43 1.39 -7.79
CA TYR A 455 -21.32 1.42 -8.95
C TYR A 455 -20.55 1.23 -10.27
N TYR A 456 -19.46 1.99 -10.46
CA TYR A 456 -18.63 1.92 -11.67
C TYR A 456 -18.07 0.51 -11.90
N LEU A 457 -17.59 -0.16 -10.85
CA LEU A 457 -17.05 -1.53 -10.93
C LEU A 457 -18.06 -2.57 -11.44
N ARG A 458 -19.36 -2.35 -11.23
CA ARG A 458 -20.43 -3.30 -11.59
C ARG A 458 -21.11 -2.95 -12.92
N ASN A 459 -21.23 -1.66 -13.23
CA ASN A 459 -21.96 -1.18 -14.40
C ASN A 459 -21.06 -0.64 -15.52
N GLY A 460 -19.74 -0.51 -15.28
CA GLY A 460 -18.74 -0.07 -16.25
C GLY A 460 -18.79 1.43 -16.60
N SER A 461 -19.77 2.18 -16.10
CA SER A 461 -19.92 3.62 -16.33
C SER A 461 -20.57 4.31 -15.15
N LEU A 462 -20.31 5.62 -15.02
CA LEU A 462 -20.90 6.49 -14.00
C LEU A 462 -21.32 7.81 -14.67
N SER A 463 -22.62 8.12 -14.62
CA SER A 463 -23.18 9.31 -15.27
C SER A 463 -22.73 10.60 -14.57
N ASP A 464 -22.61 11.69 -15.34
CA ASP A 464 -22.30 13.01 -14.77
C ASP A 464 -23.36 13.48 -13.79
N PHE A 465 -24.62 13.06 -14.00
CA PHE A 465 -25.71 13.30 -13.07
C PHE A 465 -25.44 12.66 -11.69
N GLN A 466 -25.08 11.38 -11.66
CA GLN A 466 -24.72 10.65 -10.43
C GLN A 466 -23.54 11.31 -9.70
N ARG A 467 -22.45 11.61 -10.44
CA ARG A 467 -21.27 12.32 -9.88
C ARG A 467 -21.65 13.65 -9.26
N THR A 468 -22.51 14.42 -9.94
CA THR A 468 -22.94 15.73 -9.46
C THR A 468 -23.77 15.61 -8.19
N LYS A 469 -24.67 14.62 -8.08
CA LYS A 469 -25.43 14.38 -6.83
C LYS A 469 -24.51 14.03 -5.67
N CYS A 470 -23.51 13.16 -5.89
CA CYS A 470 -22.52 12.82 -4.87
C CYS A 470 -21.67 14.04 -4.47
N ARG A 471 -21.24 14.86 -5.43
CA ARG A 471 -20.48 16.10 -5.17
C ARG A 471 -21.28 17.09 -4.32
N VAL A 472 -22.56 17.29 -4.63
CA VAL A 472 -23.45 18.17 -3.83
C VAL A 472 -23.59 17.65 -2.41
N LEU A 473 -23.77 16.35 -2.21
CA LEU A 473 -23.84 15.77 -0.87
C LEU A 473 -22.53 16.00 -0.10
N ARG A 474 -21.38 15.70 -0.71
CA ARG A 474 -20.05 15.93 -0.10
C ARG A 474 -19.84 17.38 0.31
N GLY A 475 -20.19 18.35 -0.54
CA GLY A 475 -20.04 19.77 -0.20
C GLY A 475 -20.89 20.19 1.01
N TRP A 476 -22.05 19.56 1.25
CA TRP A 476 -22.81 19.78 2.49
C TRP A 476 -22.17 19.13 3.71
N LEU A 477 -21.61 17.92 3.55
CA LEU A 477 -20.90 17.23 4.63
C LEU A 477 -19.66 18.00 5.06
N GLU A 478 -18.87 18.50 4.11
CA GLU A 478 -17.66 19.28 4.34
C GLU A 478 -17.96 20.59 5.08
N ARG A 479 -18.98 21.35 4.65
CA ARG A 479 -19.43 22.55 5.37
C ARG A 479 -19.92 22.25 6.79
N CYS A 480 -20.67 21.15 6.95
CA CYS A 480 -21.14 20.69 8.26
C CYS A 480 -19.97 20.31 9.17
N LYS A 481 -18.92 19.68 8.60
CA LYS A 481 -17.69 19.34 9.31
C LYS A 481 -16.96 20.60 9.77
N HIS A 482 -16.70 21.56 8.88
CA HIS A 482 -16.00 22.79 9.23
C HIS A 482 -16.72 23.61 10.31
N THR A 483 -18.04 23.74 10.20
CA THR A 483 -18.84 24.43 11.25
C THR A 483 -18.81 23.67 12.58
N THR A 484 -18.84 22.34 12.55
CA THR A 484 -18.67 21.50 13.75
C THR A 484 -17.26 21.65 14.35
N GLU A 485 -16.22 21.73 13.52
CA GLU A 485 -14.84 21.96 13.94
C GLU A 485 -14.66 23.34 14.58
N ALA A 486 -15.32 24.37 14.05
CA ALA A 486 -15.37 25.70 14.61
C ALA A 486 -16.18 25.79 15.93
N GLY A 487 -16.91 24.74 16.31
CA GLY A 487 -17.78 24.73 17.49
C GLY A 487 -19.15 25.37 17.27
N GLU A 488 -19.51 25.68 16.02
CA GLU A 488 -20.76 26.31 15.62
C GLU A 488 -21.88 25.26 15.40
N PHE A 489 -22.24 24.53 16.45
CA PHE A 489 -23.15 23.37 16.35
C PHE A 489 -24.56 23.73 15.87
N GLU A 490 -25.07 24.92 16.16
CA GLU A 490 -26.40 25.35 15.67
C GLU A 490 -26.39 25.54 14.14
N ALA A 491 -25.34 26.17 13.59
CA ALA A 491 -25.15 26.30 12.15
C ALA A 491 -25.00 24.93 11.47
N ALA A 492 -24.23 24.02 12.08
CA ALA A 492 -24.11 22.65 11.60
C ALA A 492 -25.46 21.91 11.60
N ARG A 493 -26.29 22.13 12.62
CA ARG A 493 -27.63 21.53 12.75
C ARG A 493 -28.60 22.02 11.68
N GLU A 494 -28.56 23.30 11.31
CA GLU A 494 -29.37 23.86 10.22
C GLU A 494 -29.10 23.18 8.86
N MET A 495 -27.87 22.73 8.63
CA MET A 495 -27.49 22.02 7.39
C MET A 495 -28.07 20.60 7.29
N THR A 496 -28.59 20.04 8.38
CA THR A 496 -29.14 18.67 8.43
C THR A 496 -30.19 18.43 7.35
N ASN A 497 -31.12 19.38 7.16
CA ASN A 497 -32.19 19.23 6.15
C ASN A 497 -31.63 19.18 4.72
N SER A 498 -30.62 20.00 4.43
CA SER A 498 -29.93 20.00 3.14
C SER A 498 -29.18 18.69 2.90
N ILE A 499 -28.52 18.14 3.92
CA ILE A 499 -27.86 16.83 3.86
C ILE A 499 -28.88 15.72 3.60
N PHE A 500 -30.03 15.72 4.29
CA PHE A 500 -31.10 14.75 4.07
C PHE A 500 -31.64 14.81 2.63
N ALA A 501 -31.90 16.02 2.11
CA ALA A 501 -32.37 16.21 0.75
C ALA A 501 -31.33 15.76 -0.29
N ALA A 502 -30.05 16.09 -0.09
CA ALA A 502 -28.96 15.66 -0.95
C ALA A 502 -28.79 14.14 -0.93
N HIS A 503 -28.83 13.50 0.23
CA HIS A 503 -28.76 12.04 0.37
C HIS A 503 -29.92 11.33 -0.33
N ARG A 504 -31.15 11.86 -0.23
CA ARG A 504 -32.31 11.31 -0.94
C ARG A 504 -32.08 11.32 -2.46
N ARG A 505 -31.58 12.43 -3.01
CA ARG A 505 -31.27 12.55 -4.45
C ARG A 505 -30.16 11.59 -4.89
N VAL A 506 -29.14 11.36 -4.05
CA VAL A 506 -28.11 10.34 -4.31
C VAL A 506 -28.74 8.95 -4.31
N ARG A 507 -29.60 8.64 -3.34
CA ARG A 507 -30.28 7.34 -3.29
C ARG A 507 -31.12 7.07 -4.54
N GLU A 508 -31.90 8.05 -4.98
CA GLU A 508 -32.73 7.97 -6.20
C GLU A 508 -31.83 7.71 -7.42
N ALA A 509 -30.76 8.49 -7.60
CA ALA A 509 -29.86 8.36 -8.76
C ALA A 509 -29.06 7.04 -8.88
N PHE A 510 -28.98 6.24 -7.81
CA PHE A 510 -28.19 4.99 -7.80
C PHE A 510 -29.06 3.74 -7.66
N LEU A 511 -30.37 3.87 -7.41
CA LEU A 511 -31.31 2.76 -7.29
C LEU A 511 -32.40 2.77 -8.37
N GLU A 512 -32.62 3.90 -9.04
CA GLU A 512 -33.39 4.02 -10.29
C GLU A 512 -32.43 3.86 -11.49
#